data_AF-H2Z6D8-F1
#
_entry.id   AF-H2Z6D8-F1
#
_cell.length_a   1.000
_cell.length_b   1.000
_cell.length_c   1.000
_cell.angle_alpha   90.00
_cell.angle_beta   90.00
_cell.angle_gamma   90.00
#
_symmetry.space_group_name_H-M   'P 1'
#
loop_
_entity.id
_entity.type
_entity.pdbx_description
1 polymer ?
#
loop_
_entity_poly.entity_id
_entity_poly.type
_entity_poly.pdbx_seq_one_letter_code
_entity_poly.pdbx_strand_id
1 'polypeptide(L)'
;MIKSIRKSSSCKEPALRKEKVRKRNRITAIYSKAKVCRPNEPTKCLMYEPGIINLFAKSRNYSELLWAWKGWRDAIGPKVRTDWERIIEIENIGARENNYTDEGAAWRTNYQVSNLRGKVEKLWAQLRPFYLQLHSYVRYKLKQEYGDHVNLTGPIPAHLLGEIWAMSWLNIYNITKPYPNVNAFQVDEGMKDMNYTTHDMFVLADNFYQSMGLPAMPDNFWKYSMFTRPKNRSVVCYASAWNMGHDKQGNEDVRVKMCAVVNANYLYTVHHEMGHCQYYLAYNEAQP
;
A
#
# COMPACT_ATOMS: atom_id res chain seq x y z
N MET A 1 11.27 -17.60 27.83
CA MET A 1 12.02 -16.56 27.10
C MET A 1 12.24 -17.06 25.66
N ILE A 2 11.34 -16.74 24.72
CA ILE A 2 11.48 -17.16 23.32
C ILE A 2 12.51 -16.22 22.69
N LYS A 3 13.79 -16.63 22.65
CA LYS A 3 14.77 -15.99 21.79
C LYS A 3 14.27 -16.20 20.35
N SER A 4 13.60 -15.20 19.79
CA SER A 4 13.36 -15.12 18.35
C SER A 4 14.71 -14.93 17.68
N ILE A 5 15.47 -16.01 17.52
CA ILE A 5 16.61 -16.03 16.62
C ILE A 5 16.02 -15.95 15.22
N ARG A 6 15.79 -14.72 14.73
CA ARG A 6 15.57 -14.50 13.30
C ARG A 6 16.81 -15.00 12.59
N LYS A 7 16.76 -16.25 12.13
CA LYS A 7 17.78 -16.81 11.28
C LYS A 7 17.74 -16.02 9.98
N SER A 8 18.86 -15.40 9.64
CA SER A 8 19.00 -14.65 8.40
C SER A 8 18.80 -15.59 7.21
N SER A 9 18.15 -15.11 6.15
CA SER A 9 18.19 -15.73 4.81
C SER A 9 19.08 -14.96 3.84
N SER A 10 19.86 -14.01 4.35
CA SER A 10 20.72 -13.18 3.50
C SER A 10 21.89 -13.98 2.95
N CYS A 11 22.19 -13.76 1.67
CA CYS A 11 23.38 -14.30 1.01
C CYS A 11 24.66 -13.89 1.74
N LYS A 12 25.56 -14.85 1.96
CA LYS A 12 26.83 -14.67 2.69
C LYS A 12 27.80 -13.84 1.85
N GLU A 13 27.85 -14.07 0.54
CA GLU A 13 28.73 -13.38 -0.40
C GLU A 13 28.49 -11.86 -0.44
N PRO A 14 29.45 -11.03 0.02
CA PRO A 14 29.30 -9.58 0.04
C PRO A 14 29.04 -8.95 -1.34
N ALA A 15 29.63 -9.48 -2.41
CA ALA A 15 29.44 -8.95 -3.76
C ALA A 15 27.98 -9.11 -4.23
N LEU A 16 27.38 -10.29 -4.02
CA LEU A 16 25.99 -10.57 -4.36
C LEU A 16 25.01 -9.73 -3.52
N ARG A 17 25.30 -9.51 -2.22
CA ARG A 17 24.51 -8.59 -1.40
C ARG A 17 24.53 -7.16 -1.95
N LYS A 18 25.70 -6.65 -2.34
CA LYS A 18 25.84 -5.33 -2.95
C LYS A 18 25.09 -5.24 -4.29
N GLU A 19 25.17 -6.29 -5.12
CA GLU A 19 24.42 -6.40 -6.38
C GLU A 19 22.92 -6.29 -6.13
N LYS A 20 22.38 -7.09 -5.18
CA LYS A 20 20.96 -7.07 -4.81
C LYS A 20 20.49 -5.68 -4.39
N VAL A 21 21.26 -5.00 -3.52
CA VAL A 21 20.93 -3.65 -3.05
C VAL A 21 20.90 -2.65 -4.21
N ARG A 22 21.90 -2.69 -5.10
CA ARG A 22 21.94 -1.82 -6.29
C ARG A 22 20.71 -2.03 -7.19
N LYS A 23 20.34 -3.27 -7.45
CA LYS A 23 19.15 -3.62 -8.26
C LYS A 23 17.86 -3.17 -7.60
N ARG A 24 17.68 -3.42 -6.29
CA ARG A 24 16.51 -2.96 -5.53
C ARG A 24 16.38 -1.43 -5.56
N ASN A 25 17.49 -0.71 -5.42
CA ASN A 25 17.52 0.75 -5.51
C ASN A 25 17.12 1.23 -6.92
N ARG A 26 17.59 0.56 -7.98
CA ARG A 26 17.21 0.87 -9.36
C ARG A 26 15.72 0.64 -9.60
N ILE A 27 15.14 -0.47 -9.14
CA ILE A 27 13.69 -0.74 -9.23
C ILE A 27 12.89 0.34 -8.50
N THR A 28 13.32 0.70 -7.27
CA THR A 28 12.69 1.77 -6.47
C THR A 28 12.74 3.12 -7.20
N ALA A 29 13.87 3.44 -7.83
CA ALA A 29 14.04 4.66 -8.60
C ALA A 29 13.16 4.68 -9.87
N ILE A 30 13.06 3.56 -10.59
CA ILE A 30 12.19 3.42 -11.77
C ILE A 30 10.74 3.64 -11.37
N TYR A 31 10.28 2.94 -10.32
CA TYR A 31 8.90 3.03 -9.86
C TYR A 31 8.53 4.45 -9.38
N SER A 32 9.37 5.06 -8.54
CA SER A 32 9.10 6.40 -7.96
C SER A 32 9.14 7.53 -8.99
N LYS A 33 9.88 7.38 -10.08
CA LYS A 33 10.01 8.39 -11.15
C LYS A 33 9.10 8.12 -12.35
N ALA A 34 8.40 6.99 -12.38
CA ALA A 34 7.56 6.60 -13.51
C ALA A 34 6.44 7.61 -13.75
N LYS A 35 6.16 7.85 -15.04
CA LYS A 35 5.10 8.72 -15.51
C LYS A 35 4.40 8.08 -16.70
N VAL A 36 3.11 8.33 -16.84
CA VAL A 36 2.30 7.88 -17.97
C VAL A 36 1.81 9.11 -18.72
N CYS A 37 2.26 9.30 -19.95
CA CYS A 37 1.91 10.46 -20.77
C CYS A 37 0.75 10.13 -21.71
N ARG A 38 -0.13 11.11 -21.96
CA ARG A 38 -1.26 10.92 -22.88
C ARG A 38 -0.74 10.74 -24.31
N PRO A 39 -1.31 9.85 -25.12
CA PRO A 39 -0.79 9.56 -26.47
C PRO A 39 -0.73 10.79 -27.37
N ASN A 40 -1.75 11.67 -27.28
CA ASN A 40 -1.88 12.86 -28.12
C ASN A 40 -1.35 14.13 -27.44
N GLU A 41 -0.87 14.04 -26.20
CA GLU A 41 -0.37 15.18 -25.42
C GLU A 41 0.83 14.73 -24.57
N PRO A 42 2.01 14.54 -25.18
CA PRO A 42 3.17 13.94 -24.50
C PRO A 42 3.72 14.79 -23.35
N THR A 43 3.32 16.06 -23.25
CA THR A 43 3.65 16.95 -22.12
C THR A 43 2.73 16.74 -20.91
N LYS A 44 1.54 16.15 -21.09
CA LYS A 44 0.60 15.85 -19.99
C LYS A 44 0.82 14.44 -19.48
N CYS A 45 1.72 14.30 -18.51
CA CYS A 45 2.03 13.03 -17.86
C CYS A 45 1.50 12.94 -16.44
N LEU A 46 0.94 11.78 -16.08
CA LEU A 46 0.52 11.45 -14.73
C LEU A 46 1.60 10.64 -14.03
N MET A 47 2.02 11.10 -12.85
CA MET A 47 2.74 10.27 -11.88
C MET A 47 1.76 9.38 -11.11
N TYR A 48 2.27 8.36 -10.42
CA TYR A 48 1.48 7.50 -9.55
C TYR A 48 0.57 8.30 -8.60
N GLU A 49 1.20 9.08 -7.72
CA GLU A 49 0.53 9.99 -6.81
C GLU A 49 0.82 11.46 -7.17
N PRO A 50 -0.18 12.35 -7.14
CA PRO A 50 -1.60 12.06 -6.97
C PRO A 50 -2.30 11.62 -8.27
N GLY A 51 -1.60 11.63 -9.42
CA GLY A 51 -2.21 11.58 -10.75
C GLY A 51 -3.00 10.30 -11.06
N ILE A 52 -2.32 9.17 -11.14
CA ILE A 52 -2.93 7.88 -11.48
C ILE A 52 -3.94 7.45 -10.41
N ILE A 53 -3.62 7.57 -9.12
CA ILE A 53 -4.58 7.22 -8.05
C ILE A 53 -5.87 8.03 -8.19
N ASN A 54 -5.79 9.36 -8.36
CA ASN A 54 -6.99 10.19 -8.48
C ASN A 54 -7.79 9.87 -9.73
N LEU A 55 -7.13 9.51 -10.83
CA LEU A 55 -7.78 9.10 -12.06
C LEU A 55 -8.64 7.83 -11.81
N PHE A 56 -8.07 6.81 -11.19
CA PHE A 56 -8.81 5.57 -10.87
C PHE A 56 -9.92 5.78 -9.83
N ALA A 57 -9.71 6.68 -8.88
CA ALA A 57 -10.73 6.98 -7.87
C ALA A 57 -11.97 7.63 -8.50
N LYS A 58 -11.78 8.54 -9.46
CA LYS A 58 -12.83 9.44 -9.94
C LYS A 58 -13.37 9.12 -11.33
N SER A 59 -12.53 8.67 -12.26
CA SER A 59 -12.95 8.45 -13.64
C SER A 59 -13.87 7.23 -13.74
N ARG A 60 -14.84 7.32 -14.66
CA ARG A 60 -15.66 6.20 -15.12
C ARG A 60 -15.53 5.97 -16.62
N ASN A 61 -14.55 6.60 -17.27
CA ASN A 61 -14.30 6.40 -18.68
C ASN A 61 -13.44 5.14 -18.89
N TYR A 62 -14.01 4.12 -19.54
CA TYR A 62 -13.34 2.84 -19.79
C TYR A 62 -11.96 3.01 -20.46
N SER A 63 -11.91 3.75 -21.57
CA SER A 63 -10.69 3.94 -22.37
C SER A 63 -9.61 4.71 -21.61
N GLU A 64 -10.01 5.68 -20.80
CA GLU A 64 -9.08 6.45 -19.96
C GLU A 64 -8.47 5.58 -18.86
N LEU A 65 -9.30 4.79 -18.16
CA LEU A 65 -8.83 3.85 -17.14
C LEU A 65 -7.90 2.79 -17.75
N LEU A 66 -8.25 2.26 -18.94
CA LEU A 66 -7.43 1.28 -19.65
C LEU A 66 -6.07 1.87 -20.06
N TRP A 67 -6.04 3.09 -20.61
CA TRP A 67 -4.81 3.79 -20.96
C TRP A 67 -3.88 3.91 -19.75
N ALA A 68 -4.40 4.39 -18.62
CA ALA A 68 -3.60 4.57 -17.41
C ALA A 68 -3.12 3.24 -16.83
N TRP A 69 -3.99 2.23 -16.80
CA TRP A 69 -3.68 0.88 -16.30
C TRP A 69 -2.54 0.22 -17.07
N LYS A 70 -2.64 0.28 -18.40
CA LYS A 70 -1.67 -0.32 -19.32
C LYS A 70 -0.39 0.51 -19.32
N GLY A 71 -0.51 1.83 -19.48
CA GLY A 71 0.63 2.74 -19.53
C GLY A 71 1.49 2.69 -18.27
N TRP A 72 0.90 2.53 -17.08
CA TRP A 72 1.66 2.35 -15.84
C TRP A 72 2.48 1.05 -15.83
N ARG A 73 1.86 -0.06 -16.28
CA ARG A 73 2.53 -1.37 -16.38
C ARG A 73 3.64 -1.34 -17.41
N ASP A 74 3.42 -0.74 -18.57
CA ASP A 74 4.41 -0.60 -19.64
C ASP A 74 5.57 0.32 -19.23
N ALA A 75 5.28 1.37 -18.44
CA ALA A 75 6.30 2.31 -17.97
C ALA A 75 7.30 1.69 -16.98
N ILE A 76 6.94 0.58 -16.31
CA ILE A 76 7.71 -0.01 -15.19
C ILE A 76 8.07 -1.46 -15.46
N GLY A 77 7.09 -2.34 -15.67
CA GLY A 77 7.22 -3.79 -15.69
C GLY A 77 8.38 -4.30 -16.56
N PRO A 78 8.44 -3.93 -17.85
CA PRO A 78 9.53 -4.33 -18.72
C PRO A 78 10.92 -3.91 -18.23
N LYS A 79 11.03 -2.74 -17.58
CA LYS A 79 12.32 -2.17 -17.13
C LYS A 79 12.84 -2.81 -15.84
N VAL A 80 11.97 -3.41 -15.03
CA VAL A 80 12.34 -3.98 -13.72
C VAL A 80 12.47 -5.50 -13.76
N ARG A 81 11.95 -6.17 -14.79
CA ARG A 81 11.87 -7.63 -14.88
C ARG A 81 13.20 -8.33 -14.61
N THR A 82 14.25 -8.00 -15.37
CA THR A 82 15.56 -8.68 -15.28
C THR A 82 16.26 -8.40 -13.94
N ASP A 83 16.11 -7.18 -13.41
CA ASP A 83 16.62 -6.85 -12.09
C ASP A 83 15.87 -7.61 -10.99
N TRP A 84 14.55 -7.80 -11.13
CA TRP A 84 13.74 -8.56 -10.19
C TRP A 84 14.07 -10.05 -10.21
N GLU A 85 14.17 -10.67 -11.40
CA GLU A 85 14.59 -12.06 -11.57
C GLU A 85 15.94 -12.31 -10.86
N ARG A 86 16.92 -11.43 -11.08
CA ARG A 86 18.24 -11.53 -10.44
C ARG A 86 18.21 -11.32 -8.93
N ILE A 87 17.33 -10.46 -8.41
CA ILE A 87 17.14 -10.31 -6.96
C ILE A 87 16.64 -11.64 -6.35
N ILE A 88 15.66 -12.28 -6.98
CA ILE A 88 15.10 -13.56 -6.51
C ILE A 88 16.15 -14.68 -6.54
N GLU A 89 17.00 -14.73 -7.57
CA GLU A 89 18.13 -15.67 -7.61
C GLU A 89 19.06 -15.49 -6.40
N ILE A 90 19.48 -14.26 -6.14
CA ILE A 90 20.39 -13.94 -5.02
C ILE A 90 19.74 -14.24 -3.67
N GLU A 91 18.45 -13.94 -3.52
CA GLU A 91 17.69 -14.26 -2.30
C GLU A 91 17.60 -15.77 -2.08
N ASN A 92 17.36 -16.57 -3.13
CA ASN A 92 17.34 -18.02 -3.02
C ASN A 92 18.72 -18.64 -2.75
N ILE A 93 19.81 -18.04 -3.24
CA ILE A 93 21.17 -18.43 -2.85
C ILE A 93 21.32 -18.26 -1.33
N GLY A 94 20.99 -17.08 -0.81
CA GLY A 94 21.07 -16.80 0.61
C GLY A 94 20.18 -17.70 1.47
N ALA A 95 18.95 -17.97 1.02
CA ALA A 95 18.06 -18.89 1.71
C ALA A 95 18.69 -20.29 1.85
N ARG A 96 19.25 -20.85 0.76
CA ARG A 96 19.90 -22.17 0.77
C ARG A 96 21.16 -22.21 1.63
N GLU A 97 21.98 -21.17 1.60
CA GLU A 97 23.15 -21.03 2.48
C GLU A 97 22.79 -21.01 3.98
N ASN A 98 21.54 -20.71 4.31
CA ASN A 98 20.99 -20.66 5.66
C ASN A 98 19.99 -21.80 5.93
N ASN A 99 20.08 -22.90 5.17
CA ASN A 99 19.30 -24.13 5.35
C ASN A 99 17.77 -23.98 5.12
N TYR A 100 17.37 -23.03 4.27
CA TYR A 100 16.01 -22.94 3.75
C TYR A 100 15.94 -23.48 2.32
N THR A 101 14.77 -23.94 1.88
CA THR A 101 14.55 -24.39 0.50
C THR A 101 14.58 -23.23 -0.49
N ASP A 102 14.03 -22.09 -0.09
CA ASP A 102 13.86 -20.86 -0.85
C ASP A 102 13.60 -19.67 0.09
N GLU A 103 13.69 -18.46 -0.43
CA GLU A 103 13.46 -17.23 0.35
C GLU A 103 12.02 -17.19 0.92
N GLY A 104 11.04 -17.73 0.19
CA GLY A 104 9.67 -17.82 0.68
C GLY A 104 9.53 -18.72 1.91
N ALA A 105 10.30 -19.81 1.98
CA ALA A 105 10.36 -20.67 3.17
C ALA A 105 10.93 -19.93 4.36
N ALA A 106 11.98 -19.13 4.16
CA ALA A 106 12.51 -18.26 5.19
C ALA A 106 11.47 -17.25 5.69
N TRP A 107 10.77 -16.56 4.78
CA TRP A 107 9.72 -15.59 5.15
C TRP A 107 8.59 -16.21 5.97
N ARG A 108 8.16 -17.41 5.62
CA ARG A 108 7.10 -18.12 6.36
C ARG A 108 7.50 -18.44 7.80
N THR A 109 8.79 -18.57 8.10
CA THR A 109 9.25 -18.84 9.47
C THR A 109 9.02 -17.68 10.45
N ASN A 110 8.87 -16.45 9.95
CA ASN A 110 8.55 -15.29 10.79
C ASN A 110 7.22 -15.45 11.53
N TYR A 111 6.31 -16.24 11.00
CA TYR A 111 5.02 -16.51 11.64
C TYR A 111 5.12 -17.55 12.75
N GLN A 112 6.18 -18.38 12.76
CA GLN A 112 6.34 -19.50 13.70
C GLN A 112 5.13 -20.45 13.75
N VAL A 113 4.37 -20.53 12.65
CA VAL A 113 3.19 -21.38 12.51
C VAL A 113 3.51 -22.55 11.58
N SER A 114 3.33 -23.77 12.11
CA SER A 114 3.41 -24.99 11.28
C SER A 114 2.28 -25.04 10.24
N ASN A 115 2.61 -25.52 9.04
CA ASN A 115 1.69 -25.57 7.90
C ASN A 115 0.94 -24.24 7.64
N LEU A 116 1.66 -23.12 7.68
CA LEU A 116 1.08 -21.80 7.43
C LEU A 116 0.30 -21.74 6.11
N ARG A 117 0.83 -22.35 5.04
CA ARG A 117 0.18 -22.40 3.72
C ARG A 117 -1.20 -23.07 3.81
N GLY A 118 -1.30 -24.26 4.39
CA GLY A 118 -2.58 -24.97 4.51
C GLY A 118 -3.59 -24.20 5.38
N LYS A 119 -3.13 -23.48 6.41
CA LYS A 119 -4.00 -22.62 7.23
C LYS A 119 -4.55 -21.44 6.42
N VAL A 120 -3.71 -20.76 5.64
CA VAL A 120 -4.12 -19.66 4.75
C VAL A 120 -5.09 -20.17 3.67
N GLU A 121 -4.81 -21.32 3.06
CA GLU A 121 -5.70 -21.95 2.08
C GLU A 121 -7.07 -22.30 2.68
N LYS A 122 -7.11 -22.79 3.93
CA LYS A 122 -8.37 -23.06 4.65
C LYS A 122 -9.17 -21.78 4.91
N LEU A 123 -8.51 -20.72 5.38
CA LEU A 123 -9.17 -19.42 5.60
C LEU A 123 -9.71 -18.83 4.29
N TRP A 124 -8.95 -18.93 3.20
CA TRP A 124 -9.42 -18.52 1.87
C TRP A 124 -10.64 -19.33 1.44
N ALA A 125 -10.65 -20.65 1.64
CA ALA A 125 -11.80 -21.49 1.30
C ALA A 125 -13.07 -21.09 2.07
N GLN A 126 -12.95 -20.65 3.32
CA GLN A 126 -14.07 -20.15 4.13
C GLN A 126 -14.58 -18.79 3.63
N LEU A 127 -13.69 -17.89 3.21
CA LEU A 127 -14.06 -16.57 2.69
C LEU A 127 -14.59 -16.62 1.24
N ARG A 128 -14.13 -17.59 0.46
CA ARG A 128 -14.39 -17.68 -0.98
C ARG A 128 -15.88 -17.61 -1.36
N PRO A 129 -16.83 -18.30 -0.70
CA PRO A 129 -18.25 -18.19 -1.06
C PRO A 129 -18.77 -16.75 -0.98
N PHE A 130 -18.41 -16.02 0.09
CA PHE A 130 -18.77 -14.62 0.25
C PHE A 130 -18.12 -13.74 -0.83
N TYR A 131 -16.81 -13.93 -1.06
CA TYR A 131 -16.10 -13.18 -2.11
C TYR A 131 -16.72 -13.41 -3.50
N LEU A 132 -17.15 -14.63 -3.81
CA LEU A 132 -17.78 -14.92 -5.10
C LEU A 132 -19.15 -14.23 -5.25
N GLN A 133 -19.95 -14.14 -4.18
CA GLN A 133 -21.20 -13.39 -4.18
C GLN A 133 -20.94 -11.89 -4.39
N LEU A 134 -19.99 -11.32 -3.63
CA LEU A 134 -19.58 -9.93 -3.77
C LEU A 134 -19.05 -9.64 -5.18
N HIS A 135 -18.13 -10.47 -5.69
CA HIS A 135 -17.59 -10.36 -7.04
C HIS A 135 -18.70 -10.41 -8.09
N SER A 136 -19.66 -11.33 -7.95
CA SER A 136 -20.76 -11.47 -8.91
C SER A 136 -21.67 -10.25 -8.92
N TYR A 137 -22.02 -9.73 -7.73
CA TYR A 137 -22.79 -8.50 -7.59
C TYR A 137 -22.06 -7.28 -8.19
N VAL A 138 -20.78 -7.10 -7.85
CA VAL A 138 -19.96 -6.00 -8.37
C VAL A 138 -19.80 -6.11 -9.89
N ARG A 139 -19.57 -7.31 -10.43
CA ARG A 139 -19.52 -7.56 -11.88
C ARG A 139 -20.83 -7.19 -12.57
N TYR A 140 -21.97 -7.53 -11.96
CA TYR A 140 -23.28 -7.14 -12.47
C TYR A 140 -23.45 -5.61 -12.49
N LYS A 141 -23.11 -4.91 -11.41
CA LYS A 141 -23.15 -3.44 -11.35
C LYS A 141 -22.22 -2.79 -12.38
N LEU A 142 -21.01 -3.33 -12.55
CA LEU A 142 -20.08 -2.89 -13.59
C LEU A 142 -20.61 -3.14 -15.01
N LYS A 143 -21.34 -4.24 -15.25
CA LYS A 143 -22.02 -4.49 -16.54
C LYS A 143 -23.05 -3.40 -16.84
N GLN A 144 -23.81 -2.96 -15.84
CA GLN A 144 -24.78 -1.89 -16.00
C GLN A 144 -24.11 -0.56 -16.36
N GLU A 145 -22.95 -0.26 -15.77
CA GLU A 145 -22.19 0.97 -16.01
C GLU A 145 -21.42 0.95 -17.35
N TYR A 146 -20.75 -0.16 -17.66
CA TYR A 146 -19.76 -0.25 -18.74
C TYR A 146 -20.22 -1.04 -19.97
N GLY A 147 -21.44 -1.58 -19.96
CA GLY A 147 -22.01 -2.31 -21.10
C GLY A 147 -21.14 -3.49 -21.55
N ASP A 148 -20.84 -3.57 -22.84
CA ASP A 148 -20.16 -4.74 -23.45
C ASP A 148 -18.70 -4.93 -23.05
N HIS A 149 -18.11 -3.95 -22.36
CA HIS A 149 -16.79 -4.09 -21.76
C HIS A 149 -16.74 -5.09 -20.59
N VAL A 150 -17.88 -5.50 -20.04
CA VAL A 150 -17.97 -6.46 -18.93
C VAL A 150 -18.75 -7.70 -19.39
N ASN A 151 -18.19 -8.88 -19.14
CA ASN A 151 -18.85 -10.15 -19.37
C ASN A 151 -19.43 -10.68 -18.04
N LEU A 152 -20.74 -10.98 -18.00
CA LEU A 152 -21.43 -11.45 -16.79
C LEU A 152 -21.01 -12.84 -16.32
N THR A 153 -20.36 -13.66 -17.15
CA THR A 153 -19.84 -14.97 -16.78
C THR A 153 -18.32 -15.01 -16.68
N GLY A 154 -17.63 -13.99 -17.19
CA GLY A 154 -16.17 -13.86 -17.19
C GLY A 154 -15.58 -13.08 -16.01
N PRO A 155 -14.25 -12.96 -15.90
CA PRO A 155 -13.62 -12.12 -14.88
C PRO A 155 -13.94 -10.63 -15.09
N ILE A 156 -13.84 -9.85 -14.01
CA ILE A 156 -13.95 -8.39 -14.09
C ILE A 156 -12.68 -7.81 -14.73
N PRO A 157 -12.76 -6.86 -15.68
CA PRO A 157 -11.59 -6.14 -16.17
C PRO A 157 -10.88 -5.38 -15.02
N ALA A 158 -9.60 -5.68 -14.80
CA ALA A 158 -8.85 -5.24 -13.62
C ALA A 158 -8.66 -3.72 -13.48
N HIS A 159 -9.00 -2.93 -14.51
CA HIS A 159 -8.87 -1.47 -14.50
C HIS A 159 -10.18 -0.74 -14.10
N LEU A 160 -11.25 -1.48 -13.78
CA LEU A 160 -12.57 -0.90 -13.49
C LEU A 160 -12.95 -0.92 -12.00
N LEU A 161 -12.01 -1.30 -11.13
CA LEU A 161 -12.28 -1.53 -9.71
C LEU A 161 -11.88 -0.35 -8.81
N GLY A 162 -11.73 0.85 -9.40
CA GLY A 162 -11.51 2.10 -8.66
C GLY A 162 -10.08 2.31 -8.11
N GLU A 163 -9.18 1.38 -8.38
CA GLU A 163 -7.78 1.39 -7.94
C GLU A 163 -6.94 0.64 -9.00
N ILE A 164 -5.68 1.04 -9.23
CA ILE A 164 -4.89 0.57 -10.37
C ILE A 164 -4.47 -0.92 -10.28
N TRP A 165 -4.46 -1.48 -9.08
CA TRP A 165 -4.19 -2.88 -8.79
C TRP A 165 -5.43 -3.64 -8.33
N ALA A 166 -6.59 -2.99 -8.28
CA ALA A 166 -7.86 -3.56 -7.86
C ALA A 166 -7.82 -4.20 -6.44
N MET A 167 -6.94 -3.69 -5.57
CA MET A 167 -6.80 -4.21 -4.20
C MET A 167 -7.94 -3.78 -3.27
N SER A 168 -8.53 -2.61 -3.54
CA SER A 168 -9.68 -2.07 -2.82
C SER A 168 -10.71 -1.55 -3.81
N TRP A 169 -11.99 -1.81 -3.54
CA TRP A 169 -13.12 -1.44 -4.41
C TRP A 169 -13.94 -0.29 -3.82
N LEU A 170 -13.42 0.41 -2.80
CA LEU A 170 -14.15 1.50 -2.12
C LEU A 170 -14.49 2.65 -3.08
N ASN A 171 -13.60 2.98 -4.01
CA ASN A 171 -13.80 4.08 -4.94
C ASN A 171 -14.93 3.84 -5.95
N ILE A 172 -15.44 2.61 -6.07
CA ILE A 172 -16.61 2.27 -6.90
C ILE A 172 -17.88 2.08 -6.07
N TYR A 173 -17.90 2.57 -4.82
CA TYR A 173 -19.10 2.48 -3.98
C TYR A 173 -20.32 3.15 -4.63
N ASN A 174 -20.15 4.28 -5.33
CA ASN A 174 -21.25 4.97 -5.99
C ASN A 174 -21.99 4.12 -7.03
N ILE A 175 -21.29 3.29 -7.79
CA ILE A 175 -21.90 2.37 -8.78
C ILE A 175 -22.40 1.06 -8.15
N THR A 176 -21.86 0.68 -6.99
CA THR A 176 -22.19 -0.60 -6.32
C THR A 176 -23.17 -0.45 -5.15
N LYS A 177 -23.59 0.76 -4.83
CA LYS A 177 -24.51 1.06 -3.72
C LYS A 177 -25.84 0.28 -3.87
N PRO A 178 -26.22 -0.56 -2.88
CA PRO A 178 -27.45 -1.35 -2.96
C PRO A 178 -28.74 -0.51 -2.96
N TYR A 179 -28.76 0.57 -2.18
CA TYR A 179 -29.91 1.45 -2.01
C TYR A 179 -29.55 2.88 -2.47
N PRO A 180 -29.81 3.25 -3.74
CA PRO A 180 -29.37 4.53 -4.31
C PRO A 180 -29.81 5.75 -3.49
N ASN A 181 -31.01 5.71 -2.92
CA ASN A 181 -31.65 6.83 -2.24
C ASN A 181 -31.22 7.01 -0.77
N VAL A 182 -30.45 6.09 -0.19
CA VAL A 182 -29.99 6.19 1.20
C VAL A 182 -28.65 6.90 1.22
N ASN A 183 -28.55 8.15 1.66
CA ASN A 183 -27.27 8.85 1.70
C ASN A 183 -26.29 8.10 2.62
N ALA A 184 -25.18 7.64 2.04
CA ALA A 184 -24.06 7.16 2.84
C ALA A 184 -23.36 8.36 3.47
N PHE A 185 -22.70 8.14 4.61
CA PHE A 185 -21.92 9.18 5.27
C PHE A 185 -20.78 9.65 4.35
N GLN A 186 -20.88 10.88 3.84
CA GLN A 186 -19.93 11.47 2.88
C GLN A 186 -18.74 12.08 3.62
N VAL A 187 -17.80 11.23 4.05
CA VAL A 187 -16.59 11.67 4.77
C VAL A 187 -15.80 12.70 3.95
N ASP A 188 -15.61 12.47 2.65
CA ASP A 188 -14.84 13.36 1.78
C ASP A 188 -15.44 14.77 1.68
N GLU A 189 -16.76 14.88 1.61
CA GLU A 189 -17.48 16.17 1.55
C GLU A 189 -17.44 16.85 2.91
N GLY A 190 -17.75 16.13 3.98
CA GLY A 190 -17.68 16.67 5.34
C GLY A 190 -16.30 17.19 5.70
N MET A 191 -15.22 16.48 5.34
CA MET A 191 -13.85 16.95 5.55
C MET A 191 -13.55 18.24 4.77
N LYS A 192 -14.05 18.38 3.54
CA LYS A 192 -13.88 19.62 2.76
C LYS A 192 -14.67 20.77 3.37
N ASP A 193 -15.92 20.53 3.76
CA ASP A 193 -16.80 21.55 4.35
C ASP A 193 -16.25 22.06 5.69
N MET A 194 -15.61 21.17 6.44
CA MET A 194 -14.89 21.49 7.68
C MET A 194 -13.47 22.05 7.44
N ASN A 195 -13.04 22.25 6.19
CA ASN A 195 -11.70 22.70 5.81
C ASN A 195 -10.55 21.89 6.45
N TYR A 196 -10.72 20.56 6.54
CA TYR A 196 -9.68 19.68 7.04
C TYR A 196 -8.38 19.84 6.25
N THR A 197 -7.29 19.93 6.97
CA THR A 197 -5.94 19.76 6.44
C THR A 197 -5.47 18.31 6.63
N THR A 198 -4.37 17.94 6.00
CA THR A 198 -3.73 16.65 6.28
C THR A 198 -3.24 16.56 7.72
N HIS A 199 -2.80 17.66 8.32
CA HIS A 199 -2.39 17.71 9.72
C HIS A 199 -3.57 17.37 10.65
N ASP A 200 -4.76 17.90 10.37
CA ASP A 200 -5.97 17.62 11.17
C ASP A 200 -6.35 16.14 11.15
N MET A 201 -6.10 15.45 10.03
CA MET A 201 -6.30 14.00 9.94
C MET A 201 -5.40 13.22 10.91
N PHE A 202 -4.14 13.65 11.06
CA PHE A 202 -3.20 13.04 12.01
C PHE A 202 -3.56 13.37 13.45
N VAL A 203 -3.95 14.63 13.74
CA VAL A 203 -4.42 15.02 15.08
C VAL A 203 -5.67 14.22 15.47
N LEU A 204 -6.60 14.03 14.53
CA LEU A 204 -7.79 13.22 14.76
C LEU A 204 -7.43 11.76 15.10
N ALA A 205 -6.49 11.16 14.37
CA ALA A 205 -6.02 9.81 14.65
C ALA A 205 -5.26 9.72 15.98
N ASP A 206 -4.46 10.72 16.34
CA ASP A 206 -3.78 10.77 17.64
C ASP A 206 -4.79 10.81 18.80
N ASN A 207 -5.79 11.71 18.71
CA ASN A 207 -6.87 11.80 19.67
C ASN A 207 -7.66 10.50 19.79
N PHE A 208 -7.89 9.79 18.67
CA PHE A 208 -8.53 8.48 18.68
C PHE A 208 -7.72 7.46 19.52
N TYR A 209 -6.41 7.37 19.31
CA TYR A 209 -5.57 6.45 20.10
C TYR A 209 -5.51 6.86 21.58
N GLN A 210 -5.37 8.16 21.88
CA GLN A 210 -5.40 8.67 23.25
C GLN A 210 -6.74 8.40 23.95
N SER A 211 -7.87 8.46 23.23
CA SER A 211 -9.19 8.15 23.80
C SER A 211 -9.32 6.69 24.27
N MET A 212 -8.47 5.79 23.76
CA MET A 212 -8.37 4.40 24.20
C MET A 212 -7.32 4.18 25.30
N GLY A 213 -6.70 5.26 25.80
CA GLY A 213 -5.67 5.21 26.84
C GLY A 213 -4.25 4.96 26.33
N LEU A 214 -3.99 5.06 25.03
CA LEU A 214 -2.65 4.97 24.47
C LEU A 214 -1.91 6.33 24.56
N PRO A 215 -0.57 6.36 24.56
CA PRO A 215 0.17 7.61 24.64
C PRO A 215 -0.06 8.50 23.41
N ALA A 216 0.04 9.81 23.61
CA ALA A 216 0.09 10.76 22.50
C ALA A 216 1.34 10.52 21.63
N MET A 217 1.28 10.87 20.35
CA MET A 217 2.47 10.89 19.50
C MET A 217 3.53 11.86 20.05
N PRO A 218 4.81 11.47 20.11
CA PRO A 218 5.89 12.31 20.63
C PRO A 218 6.14 13.55 19.75
N ASP A 219 6.72 14.61 20.32
CA ASP A 219 6.99 15.87 19.59
C ASP A 219 7.82 15.68 18.30
N ASN A 220 8.75 14.74 18.32
CA ASN A 220 9.60 14.42 17.18
C ASN A 220 8.81 13.81 16.00
N PHE A 221 7.71 13.10 16.27
CA PHE A 221 6.80 12.61 15.24
C PHE A 221 6.24 13.78 14.43
N TRP A 222 5.71 14.79 15.11
CA TRP A 222 5.14 15.98 14.47
C TRP A 222 6.19 16.80 13.72
N LYS A 223 7.38 16.92 14.32
CA LYS A 223 8.47 17.74 13.79
C LYS A 223 9.16 17.14 12.56
N TYR A 224 9.31 15.82 12.51
CA TYR A 224 10.17 15.16 11.53
C TYR A 224 9.47 14.23 10.55
N SER A 225 8.19 13.93 10.76
CA SER A 225 7.40 13.15 9.80
C SER A 225 7.14 13.92 8.50
N MET A 226 6.88 13.18 7.43
CA MET A 226 6.46 13.72 6.15
C MET A 226 5.00 13.35 5.91
N PHE A 227 4.09 14.25 6.25
CA PHE A 227 2.63 14.05 6.10
C PHE A 227 2.13 14.31 4.67
N THR A 228 2.79 15.24 3.96
CA THR A 228 2.41 15.66 2.60
C THR A 228 3.61 15.62 1.65
N ARG A 229 3.33 15.54 0.35
CA ARG A 229 4.39 15.58 -0.66
C ARG A 229 5.14 16.93 -0.65
N PRO A 230 6.48 16.93 -0.48
CA PRO A 230 7.27 18.15 -0.58
C PRO A 230 7.35 18.65 -2.03
N LYS A 231 7.31 19.97 -2.24
CA LYS A 231 7.39 20.59 -3.57
C LYS A 231 8.80 20.62 -4.16
N ASN A 232 9.82 20.60 -3.30
CA ASN A 232 11.22 20.86 -3.67
C ASN A 232 12.05 19.59 -3.92
N ARG A 233 11.49 18.39 -3.77
CA ARG A 233 12.24 17.13 -3.93
C ARG A 233 11.37 15.96 -4.33
N SER A 234 11.97 15.00 -5.03
CA SER A 234 11.36 13.70 -5.33
C SER A 234 11.41 12.79 -4.11
N VAL A 235 10.31 12.12 -3.81
CA VAL A 235 10.17 11.21 -2.66
C VAL A 235 9.40 9.95 -3.04
N VAL A 236 9.58 8.89 -2.25
CA VAL A 236 8.70 7.70 -2.30
C VAL A 236 7.44 8.03 -1.51
N CYS A 237 6.31 8.11 -2.19
CA CYS A 237 5.05 8.55 -1.58
C CYS A 237 4.26 7.46 -0.86
N TYR A 238 4.47 6.18 -1.21
CA TYR A 238 3.80 5.05 -0.58
C TYR A 238 3.92 5.13 0.95
N ALA A 239 2.79 5.05 1.65
CA ALA A 239 2.71 5.25 3.08
C ALA A 239 3.56 4.21 3.84
N SER A 240 4.27 4.68 4.86
CA SER A 240 4.98 3.82 5.80
C SER A 240 5.28 4.52 7.12
N ALA A 241 5.24 3.75 8.20
CA ALA A 241 5.72 4.10 9.52
C ALA A 241 7.16 3.60 9.75
N TRP A 242 7.90 4.30 10.61
CA TRP A 242 9.32 4.09 10.88
C TRP A 242 9.58 4.19 12.38
N ASN A 243 10.23 3.16 12.94
CA ASN A 243 10.86 3.22 14.25
C ASN A 243 12.33 3.63 14.05
N MET A 244 12.71 4.80 14.54
CA MET A 244 14.06 5.35 14.45
C MET A 244 14.90 5.08 15.71
N GLY A 245 14.34 4.35 16.69
CA GLY A 245 14.91 4.13 18.01
C GLY A 245 14.68 5.35 18.90
N HIS A 246 15.74 5.79 19.58
CA HIS A 246 15.70 6.97 20.45
C HIS A 246 16.42 8.15 19.79
N ASP A 247 15.93 9.35 20.02
CA ASP A 247 16.64 10.57 19.69
C ASP A 247 17.87 10.77 20.60
N LYS A 248 18.61 11.86 20.38
CA LYS A 248 19.83 12.17 21.16
C LYS A 248 19.55 12.45 22.64
N GLN A 249 18.30 12.73 22.99
CA GLN A 249 17.84 13.02 24.35
C GLN A 249 17.26 11.77 25.02
N GLY A 250 17.20 10.64 24.31
CA GLY A 250 16.63 9.39 24.81
C GLY A 250 15.12 9.28 24.63
N ASN A 251 14.47 10.20 23.92
CA ASN A 251 13.03 10.08 23.63
C ASN A 251 12.80 9.15 22.45
N GLU A 252 11.72 8.39 22.49
CA GLU A 252 11.27 7.54 21.38
C GLU A 252 11.06 8.36 20.11
N ASP A 253 11.66 7.94 18.98
CA ASP A 253 11.56 8.60 17.68
C ASP A 253 10.84 7.69 16.69
N VAL A 254 9.55 7.95 16.52
CA VAL A 254 8.70 7.30 15.52
C VAL A 254 8.25 8.32 14.49
N ARG A 255 8.18 7.90 13.23
CA ARG A 255 7.86 8.80 12.11
C ARG A 255 6.97 8.13 11.08
N VAL A 256 6.22 8.95 10.35
CA VAL A 256 5.52 8.52 9.14
C VAL A 256 6.08 9.21 7.90
N LYS A 257 6.00 8.51 6.76
CA LYS A 257 6.36 9.05 5.45
C LYS A 257 5.25 8.70 4.45
N MET A 258 4.39 9.66 4.16
CA MET A 258 3.33 9.52 3.15
C MET A 258 3.06 10.83 2.42
N CYS A 259 2.41 10.74 1.25
CA CYS A 259 1.95 11.90 0.50
C CYS A 259 0.43 12.05 0.64
N ALA A 260 -0.03 12.23 1.88
CA ALA A 260 -1.46 12.26 2.18
C ALA A 260 -2.18 13.36 1.41
N VAL A 261 -3.43 13.09 1.04
CA VAL A 261 -4.39 14.10 0.59
C VAL A 261 -5.68 13.94 1.37
N VAL A 262 -6.44 15.03 1.52
CA VAL A 262 -7.66 15.07 2.34
C VAL A 262 -8.78 14.29 1.64
N ASN A 263 -9.00 13.06 2.09
CA ASN A 263 -10.13 12.19 1.77
C ASN A 263 -10.22 11.02 2.76
N ALA A 264 -11.32 10.28 2.71
CA ALA A 264 -11.60 9.14 3.58
C ALA A 264 -10.53 8.04 3.46
N ASN A 265 -10.09 7.71 2.25
CA ASN A 265 -9.10 6.66 2.04
C ASN A 265 -7.80 6.95 2.79
N TYR A 266 -7.28 8.18 2.67
CA TYR A 266 -6.10 8.60 3.41
C TYR A 266 -6.38 8.77 4.91
N LEU A 267 -7.60 9.10 5.33
CA LEU A 267 -7.94 9.13 6.76
C LEU A 267 -7.80 7.73 7.38
N TYR A 268 -8.29 6.70 6.70
CA TYR A 268 -8.06 5.31 7.10
C TYR A 268 -6.56 4.95 7.08
N THR A 269 -5.83 5.36 6.04
CA THR A 269 -4.37 5.12 5.96
C THR A 269 -3.61 5.82 7.09
N VAL A 270 -3.98 7.04 7.47
CA VAL A 270 -3.37 7.76 8.61
C VAL A 270 -3.54 6.95 9.90
N HIS A 271 -4.75 6.46 10.18
CA HIS A 271 -4.99 5.59 11.34
C HIS A 271 -4.15 4.31 11.27
N HIS A 272 -4.05 3.69 10.09
CA HIS A 272 -3.23 2.49 9.88
C HIS A 272 -1.75 2.74 10.22
N GLU A 273 -1.15 3.80 9.64
CA GLU A 273 0.27 4.11 9.87
C GLU A 273 0.55 4.53 11.31
N MET A 274 -0.35 5.30 11.92
CA MET A 274 -0.22 5.66 13.33
C MET A 274 -0.41 4.45 14.26
N GLY A 275 -1.13 3.42 13.82
CA GLY A 275 -1.20 2.14 14.54
C GLY A 275 0.15 1.43 14.61
N HIS A 276 0.94 1.47 13.53
CA HIS A 276 2.33 1.00 13.56
C HIS A 276 3.18 1.82 14.53
N CYS A 277 3.06 3.16 14.51
CA CYS A 277 3.77 4.03 15.45
C CYS A 277 3.41 3.73 16.91
N GLN A 278 2.13 3.57 17.23
CA GLN A 278 1.66 3.17 18.57
C GLN A 278 2.25 1.82 18.98
N TYR A 279 2.26 0.85 18.06
CA TYR A 279 2.90 -0.44 18.31
C TYR A 279 4.41 -0.31 18.60
N TYR A 280 5.11 0.56 17.86
CA TYR A 280 6.53 0.86 18.08
C TYR A 280 6.79 1.49 19.45
N LEU A 281 5.96 2.43 19.88
CA LEU A 281 6.05 3.04 21.21
C LEU A 281 5.82 1.99 22.30
N ALA A 282 4.83 1.12 22.13
CA ALA A 282 4.46 0.13 23.14
C ALA A 282 5.52 -0.96 23.40
N TYR A 283 6.20 -1.46 22.36
CA TYR A 283 7.19 -2.54 22.57
C TYR A 283 8.61 -2.04 22.85
N ASN A 284 8.91 -0.75 22.68
CA ASN A 284 10.23 -0.23 23.05
C ASN A 284 10.41 -0.26 24.58
N GLU A 285 9.33 -0.10 25.35
CA GLU A 285 9.31 -0.38 26.80
C GLU A 285 9.58 -1.87 27.14
N ALA A 286 9.37 -2.79 26.19
CA ALA A 286 9.52 -4.23 26.37
C ALA A 286 10.87 -4.78 25.86
N GLN A 287 11.80 -3.92 25.44
CA GLN A 287 13.19 -4.31 25.14
C GLN A 287 14.01 -4.25 26.44
N PRO A 288 14.41 -5.41 27.03
CA PRO A 288 15.33 -5.41 28.17
C PRO A 288 16.73 -4.92 27.79
#